data_AF-A0A516V6W3-F1
#
_entry.id   AF-A0A516V6W3-F1
#
_cell.length_a   1.000
_cell.length_b   1.000
_cell.length_c   1.000
_cell.angle_alpha   90.00
_cell.angle_beta   90.00
_cell.angle_gamma   90.00
#
_symmetry.space_group_name_H-M   'P 1'
#
loop_
_entity.id
_entity.type
_entity.pdbx_description
1 polymer ?
#
loop_
_entity_poly.entity_id
_entity_poly.type
_entity_poly.pdbx_seq_one_letter_code
_entity_poly.pdbx_strand_id
1 'polypeptide(L)'
;MRILFVPVSGSAGSGEVQRCRLLAQALLQRWPECEAHFLLAPGIDPAPFPGIELPASPTKSPREVAAAIAQLQPALVVFDGNARVASLAAAHAAGARTLLLSSRPSARGRGFRWRRMAQLDAHWLIGADLLGAPGCRECLARWRYPRVGVRRFATLFAPPAELAPLRARFGLADAPYAVVCTGGGEHAGAAARFGAVAAALARDGLATLAVAMPAPPPAIATPALPNAELMALLAGARVAVLAGGSLLVQALALGTPVVASPLQAEQAARVRWLARAGAVQVADAGEPAAIAEAARKLAGDDAARERLRSSARALGLRNDLDAATAALAALAGLG
;
A
#
# COMPACT_ATOMS: atom_id res chain seq x y z
N MET A 1 -13.79 22.47 -1.43
CA MET A 1 -13.82 21.69 -2.70
C MET A 1 -13.96 20.21 -2.39
N ARG A 2 -14.78 19.43 -3.12
CA ARG A 2 -15.08 18.03 -2.76
C ARG A 2 -14.35 17.01 -3.64
N ILE A 3 -13.75 16.02 -3.00
CA ILE A 3 -13.07 14.89 -3.65
C ILE A 3 -13.71 13.59 -3.19
N LEU A 4 -14.07 12.74 -4.15
CA LEU A 4 -14.70 11.45 -3.89
C LEU A 4 -13.72 10.30 -4.13
N PHE A 5 -13.40 9.54 -3.09
CA PHE A 5 -12.57 8.35 -3.15
C PHE A 5 -13.44 7.09 -3.29
N VAL A 6 -13.13 6.28 -4.30
CA VAL A 6 -13.86 5.06 -4.67
C VAL A 6 -12.88 3.87 -4.73
N PRO A 7 -12.31 3.44 -3.59
CA PRO A 7 -11.41 2.29 -3.57
C PRO A 7 -12.16 0.98 -3.76
N VAL A 8 -11.56 -0.01 -4.43
CA VAL A 8 -12.06 -1.39 -4.30
C VAL A 8 -11.97 -1.80 -2.82
N SER A 9 -13.12 -1.90 -2.17
CA SER A 9 -13.28 -2.28 -0.76
C SER A 9 -13.92 -3.68 -0.63
N GLY A 10 -13.60 -4.42 0.45
CA GLY A 10 -14.03 -5.81 0.73
C GLY A 10 -12.87 -6.72 1.18
N SER A 11 -13.10 -8.05 1.27
CA SER A 11 -12.11 -9.04 1.77
C SER A 11 -10.72 -8.98 1.08
N ALA A 12 -10.67 -8.52 -0.17
CA ALA A 12 -9.44 -8.36 -0.94
C ALA A 12 -8.94 -6.90 -1.10
N GLY A 13 -9.61 -5.90 -0.51
CA GLY A 13 -9.48 -4.47 -0.86
C GLY A 13 -8.85 -3.54 0.19
N SER A 14 -8.34 -4.08 1.30
CA SER A 14 -7.81 -3.26 2.41
C SER A 14 -6.64 -2.35 1.99
N GLY A 15 -5.81 -2.80 1.04
CA GLY A 15 -4.68 -2.01 0.53
C GLY A 15 -5.09 -0.83 -0.36
N GLU A 16 -6.19 -0.94 -1.10
CA GLU A 16 -6.81 0.14 -1.87
C GLU A 16 -7.45 1.17 -0.94
N VAL A 17 -8.20 0.74 0.08
CA VAL A 17 -8.81 1.64 1.07
C VAL A 17 -7.73 2.43 1.82
N GLN A 18 -6.70 1.74 2.33
CA GLN A 18 -5.63 2.40 3.07
C GLN A 18 -4.88 3.44 2.24
N ARG A 19 -4.67 3.17 0.95
CA ARG A 19 -3.99 4.10 0.04
C ARG A 19 -4.83 5.35 -0.23
N CYS A 20 -6.13 5.20 -0.45
CA CYS A 20 -7.03 6.36 -0.58
C CYS A 20 -7.06 7.18 0.73
N ARG A 21 -7.09 6.54 1.90
CA ARG A 21 -7.01 7.25 3.19
C ARG A 21 -5.70 8.02 3.35
N LEU A 22 -4.57 7.44 2.98
CA LEU A 22 -3.27 8.13 3.02
C LEU A 22 -3.26 9.39 2.16
N LEU A 23 -3.77 9.30 0.93
CA LEU A 23 -3.88 10.45 0.03
C LEU A 23 -4.84 11.50 0.57
N ALA A 24 -6.02 11.09 1.06
CA ALA A 24 -7.00 11.99 1.64
C ALA A 24 -6.43 12.73 2.87
N GLN A 25 -5.78 12.01 3.79
CA GLN A 25 -5.19 12.59 4.98
C GLN A 25 -4.07 13.56 4.64
N ALA A 26 -3.14 13.19 3.75
CA ALA A 26 -2.05 14.06 3.33
C ALA A 26 -2.56 15.30 2.59
N LEU A 27 -3.66 15.18 1.85
CA LEU A 27 -4.31 16.30 1.21
C LEU A 27 -4.92 17.25 2.23
N LEU A 28 -5.75 16.75 3.17
CA LEU A 28 -6.41 17.59 4.18
C LEU A 28 -5.42 18.27 5.14
N GLN A 29 -4.26 17.67 5.37
CA GLN A 29 -3.18 18.31 6.13
C GLN A 29 -2.63 19.57 5.45
N ARG A 30 -2.67 19.63 4.11
CA ARG A 30 -2.16 20.77 3.31
C ARG A 30 -3.24 21.72 2.85
N TRP A 31 -4.44 21.21 2.61
CA TRP A 31 -5.63 21.95 2.16
C TRP A 31 -6.84 21.58 3.05
N PRO A 32 -6.93 22.14 4.28
CA PRO A 32 -8.00 21.80 5.24
C PRO A 32 -9.41 22.14 4.76
N GLU A 33 -9.56 23.05 3.80
CA GLU A 33 -10.81 23.45 3.16
C GLU A 33 -11.35 22.43 2.14
N CYS A 34 -10.59 21.37 1.88
CA CYS A 34 -11.05 20.26 1.07
C CYS A 34 -11.96 19.32 1.87
N GLU A 35 -12.89 18.69 1.16
CA GLU A 35 -13.75 17.65 1.72
C GLU A 35 -13.45 16.32 1.03
N ALA A 36 -12.93 15.35 1.77
CA ALA A 36 -12.73 13.99 1.28
C ALA A 36 -13.94 13.12 1.66
N HIS A 37 -14.60 12.52 0.66
CA HIS A 37 -15.70 11.56 0.85
C HIS A 37 -15.30 10.19 0.35
N PHE A 38 -15.84 9.12 0.94
CA PHE A 38 -15.54 7.74 0.55
C PHE A 38 -16.79 6.97 0.14
N LEU A 39 -16.69 6.17 -0.91
CA LEU A 39 -17.66 5.12 -1.22
C LEU A 39 -17.08 3.76 -0.86
N LEU A 40 -17.69 3.06 0.09
CA LEU A 40 -17.13 1.85 0.69
C LEU A 40 -18.11 0.68 0.63
N ALA A 41 -17.58 -0.53 0.81
CA ALA A 41 -18.38 -1.74 0.90
C ALA A 41 -18.92 -1.86 2.34
N PRO A 42 -19.92 -2.73 2.57
CA PRO A 42 -20.47 -2.91 3.91
C PRO A 42 -19.40 -3.26 4.95
N GLY A 43 -19.49 -2.64 6.12
CA GLY A 43 -18.62 -2.92 7.27
C GLY A 43 -17.18 -2.40 7.15
N ILE A 44 -16.89 -1.56 6.16
CA ILE A 44 -15.60 -0.85 6.07
C ILE A 44 -15.77 0.55 6.63
N ASP A 45 -15.13 0.81 7.76
CA ASP A 45 -15.16 2.12 8.42
C ASP A 45 -14.59 3.23 7.50
N PRO A 46 -15.27 4.36 7.27
CA PRO A 46 -14.69 5.49 6.54
C PRO A 46 -13.84 6.42 7.40
N ALA A 47 -13.86 6.29 8.74
CA ALA A 47 -13.26 7.24 9.66
C ALA A 47 -11.79 7.56 9.35
N PRO A 48 -11.36 8.83 9.52
CA PRO A 48 -12.14 9.97 10.03
C PRO A 48 -12.99 10.70 8.97
N PHE A 49 -13.17 10.12 7.78
CA PHE A 49 -13.84 10.78 6.66
C PHE A 49 -15.34 10.46 6.60
N PRO A 50 -16.17 11.35 6.03
CA PRO A 50 -17.52 10.99 5.59
C PRO A 50 -17.49 9.82 4.60
N GLY A 51 -18.36 8.84 4.82
CA GLY A 51 -18.50 7.68 3.95
C GLY A 51 -19.95 7.39 3.59
N ILE A 52 -20.17 6.95 2.36
CA ILE A 52 -21.43 6.33 1.92
C ILE A 52 -21.16 4.83 1.79
N GLU A 53 -21.89 4.05 2.58
CA GLU A 53 -21.87 2.59 2.47
C GLU A 53 -22.67 2.16 1.23
N LEU A 54 -22.04 1.34 0.38
CA LEU A 54 -22.66 0.75 -0.80
C LEU A 54 -23.18 -0.65 -0.50
N PRO A 55 -24.13 -1.19 -1.29
CA PRO A 55 -24.63 -2.56 -1.12
C PRO A 55 -23.55 -3.64 -1.29
N ALA A 56 -22.48 -3.34 -2.03
CA ALA A 56 -21.33 -4.20 -2.24
C ALA A 56 -20.08 -3.36 -2.55
N SER A 57 -18.95 -4.01 -2.82
CA SER A 57 -17.75 -3.33 -3.34
C SER A 57 -18.10 -2.39 -4.51
N PRO A 58 -17.50 -1.18 -4.62
CA PRO A 58 -17.79 -0.24 -5.71
C PRO A 58 -17.70 -0.83 -7.13
N THR A 59 -16.91 -1.90 -7.28
CA THR A 59 -16.80 -2.62 -8.56
C THR A 59 -18.04 -3.44 -8.95
N LYS A 60 -18.90 -3.76 -7.97
CA LYS A 60 -20.16 -4.51 -8.10
C LYS A 60 -21.40 -3.59 -7.99
N SER A 61 -21.24 -2.35 -7.55
CA SER A 61 -22.32 -1.37 -7.37
C SER A 61 -22.14 -0.12 -8.27
N PRO A 62 -22.02 -0.28 -9.61
CA PRO A 62 -21.73 0.85 -10.50
C PRO A 62 -22.87 1.87 -10.59
N ARG A 63 -24.13 1.46 -10.35
CA ARG A 63 -25.30 2.35 -10.40
C ARG A 63 -25.31 3.28 -9.18
N GLU A 64 -25.03 2.71 -8.01
CA GLU A 64 -24.96 3.42 -6.75
C GLU A 64 -23.77 4.37 -6.72
N VAL A 65 -22.62 3.94 -7.28
CA VAL A 65 -21.47 4.85 -7.49
C VAL A 65 -21.84 6.03 -8.39
N ALA A 66 -22.54 5.79 -9.51
CA ALA A 66 -22.98 6.85 -10.40
C ALA A 66 -23.98 7.80 -9.73
N ALA A 67 -24.94 7.27 -8.96
CA ALA A 67 -25.90 8.06 -8.20
C ALA A 67 -25.22 8.92 -7.14
N ALA A 68 -24.27 8.36 -6.40
CA ALA A 68 -23.50 9.12 -5.40
C ALA A 68 -22.65 10.23 -6.03
N ILE A 69 -22.06 9.99 -7.21
CA ILE A 69 -21.35 11.04 -7.97
C ILE A 69 -22.33 12.16 -8.37
N ALA A 70 -23.50 11.80 -8.90
CA ALA A 70 -24.52 12.78 -9.30
C ALA A 70 -25.06 13.59 -8.11
N GLN A 71 -25.18 12.98 -6.93
CA GLN A 71 -25.63 13.65 -5.72
C GLN A 71 -24.56 14.56 -5.12
N LEU A 72 -23.32 14.07 -5.02
CA LEU A 72 -22.23 14.80 -4.34
C LEU A 72 -21.60 15.88 -5.20
N GLN A 73 -21.71 15.79 -6.52
CA GLN A 73 -21.08 16.69 -7.51
C GLN A 73 -19.61 16.99 -7.14
N PRO A 74 -18.74 15.98 -7.03
CA PRO A 74 -17.35 16.18 -6.64
C PRO A 74 -16.56 16.90 -7.75
N ALA A 75 -15.54 17.67 -7.37
CA ALA A 75 -14.60 18.25 -8.33
C ALA A 75 -13.63 17.20 -8.92
N LEU A 76 -13.35 16.14 -8.15
CA LEU A 76 -12.47 15.05 -8.53
C LEU A 76 -12.99 13.72 -7.98
N VAL A 77 -12.98 12.67 -8.81
CA VAL A 77 -13.25 11.28 -8.40
C VAL A 77 -11.98 10.45 -8.53
N VAL A 78 -11.56 9.82 -7.43
CA VAL A 78 -10.37 8.97 -7.33
C VAL A 78 -10.80 7.50 -7.22
N PHE A 79 -10.65 6.75 -8.30
CA PHE A 79 -10.88 5.30 -8.32
C PHE A 79 -9.60 4.56 -7.97
N ASP A 80 -9.64 3.57 -7.07
CA ASP A 80 -8.48 2.71 -6.79
C ASP A 80 -8.76 1.25 -7.12
N GLY A 81 -7.90 0.66 -7.95
CA GLY A 81 -7.92 -0.74 -8.38
C GLY A 81 -8.85 -1.00 -9.57
N ASN A 82 -9.95 -0.26 -9.72
CA ASN A 82 -10.82 -0.35 -10.89
C ASN A 82 -11.73 0.88 -11.06
N ALA A 83 -11.89 1.32 -12.29
CA ALA A 83 -12.91 2.29 -12.69
C ALA A 83 -13.86 1.64 -13.70
N ARG A 84 -15.16 1.58 -13.39
CA ARG A 84 -16.19 1.13 -14.34
C ARG A 84 -16.48 2.28 -15.32
N VAL A 85 -16.68 1.95 -16.59
CA VAL A 85 -16.95 2.96 -17.63
C VAL A 85 -18.21 3.78 -17.30
N ALA A 86 -19.25 3.14 -16.75
CA ALA A 86 -20.44 3.86 -16.30
C ALA A 86 -20.14 4.88 -15.19
N SER A 87 -19.25 4.55 -14.25
CA SER A 87 -18.84 5.48 -13.18
C SER A 87 -17.96 6.62 -13.69
N LEU A 88 -17.11 6.36 -14.68
CA LEU A 88 -16.33 7.42 -15.37
C LEU A 88 -17.25 8.36 -16.15
N ALA A 89 -18.23 7.81 -16.87
CA ALA A 89 -19.23 8.60 -17.58
C ALA A 89 -20.06 9.47 -16.63
N ALA A 90 -20.44 8.93 -15.46
CA ALA A 90 -21.13 9.70 -14.42
C ALA A 90 -20.27 10.83 -13.86
N ALA A 91 -18.98 10.59 -13.62
CA ALA A 91 -18.03 11.62 -13.18
C ALA A 91 -17.92 12.75 -14.21
N HIS A 92 -17.77 12.39 -15.49
CA HIS A 92 -17.70 13.38 -16.58
C HIS A 92 -19.00 14.18 -16.71
N ALA A 93 -20.17 13.52 -16.60
CA ALA A 93 -21.47 14.18 -16.64
C ALA A 93 -21.68 15.16 -15.46
N ALA A 94 -21.08 14.89 -14.31
CA ALA A 94 -21.04 15.78 -13.16
C ALA A 94 -19.94 16.87 -13.25
N GLY A 95 -19.21 16.95 -14.37
CA GLY A 95 -18.09 17.89 -14.54
C GLY A 95 -16.85 17.58 -13.70
N ALA A 96 -16.79 16.40 -13.07
CA ALA A 96 -15.69 15.98 -12.22
C ALA A 96 -14.49 15.53 -13.05
N ARG A 97 -13.29 15.88 -12.60
CA ARG A 97 -12.07 15.23 -13.08
C ARG A 97 -11.97 13.81 -12.53
N THR A 98 -11.18 12.97 -13.18
CA THR A 98 -11.10 11.54 -12.88
C THR A 98 -9.65 11.06 -12.78
N LEU A 99 -9.39 10.33 -11.70
CA LEU A 99 -8.11 9.67 -11.46
C LEU A 99 -8.32 8.18 -11.23
N LEU A 100 -7.56 7.34 -11.92
CA LEU A 100 -7.46 5.91 -11.62
C LEU A 100 -6.10 5.60 -10.97
N LEU A 101 -6.10 4.97 -9.79
CA LEU A 101 -4.94 4.37 -9.15
C LEU A 101 -4.86 2.88 -9.49
N SER A 102 -3.68 2.38 -9.84
CA SER A 102 -3.46 0.98 -10.21
C SER A 102 -2.17 0.42 -9.61
N SER A 103 -2.31 -0.39 -8.56
CA SER A 103 -1.18 -1.04 -7.89
C SER A 103 -0.90 -2.47 -8.37
N ARG A 104 -1.93 -3.21 -8.83
CA ARG A 104 -1.81 -4.60 -9.29
C ARG A 104 -1.62 -4.68 -10.81
N PRO A 105 -0.85 -5.64 -11.35
CA PRO A 105 -0.68 -5.81 -12.80
C PRO A 105 -2.01 -5.90 -13.57
N SER A 106 -2.97 -6.65 -13.04
CA SER A 106 -4.32 -6.79 -13.61
C SER A 106 -5.11 -5.47 -13.62
N ALA A 107 -4.97 -4.63 -12.59
CA ALA A 107 -5.58 -3.30 -12.55
C ALA A 107 -4.95 -2.37 -13.59
N ARG A 108 -3.60 -2.35 -13.69
CA ARG A 108 -2.86 -1.55 -14.66
C ARG A 108 -3.26 -1.89 -16.10
N GLY A 109 -3.26 -3.19 -16.43
CA GLY A 109 -3.66 -3.65 -17.77
C GLY A 109 -5.11 -3.30 -18.13
N ARG A 110 -6.04 -3.34 -17.16
CA ARG A 110 -7.41 -2.88 -17.40
C ARG A 110 -7.51 -1.36 -17.51
N GLY A 111 -6.69 -0.60 -16.78
CA GLY A 111 -6.65 0.87 -16.84
C GLY A 111 -6.28 1.39 -18.24
N PHE A 112 -5.30 0.76 -18.90
CA PHE A 112 -4.88 1.12 -20.26
C PHE A 112 -5.84 0.72 -21.38
N ARG A 113 -7.02 0.17 -21.06
CA ARG A 113 -8.02 -0.13 -22.09
C ARG A 113 -8.57 1.18 -22.67
N TRP A 114 -8.69 1.22 -24.00
CA TRP A 114 -9.08 2.40 -24.77
C TRP A 114 -10.33 3.12 -24.25
N ARG A 115 -11.38 2.38 -23.87
CA ARG A 115 -12.64 2.96 -23.34
C ARG A 115 -12.44 3.75 -22.04
N ARG A 116 -11.49 3.34 -21.20
CA ARG A 116 -11.20 4.03 -19.94
C ARG A 116 -10.27 5.21 -20.16
N MET A 117 -9.19 4.99 -20.92
CA MET A 117 -8.26 6.05 -21.26
C MET A 117 -8.94 7.23 -21.95
N ALA A 118 -9.98 6.98 -22.76
CA ALA A 118 -10.78 8.02 -23.39
C ALA A 118 -11.58 8.90 -22.41
N GLN A 119 -11.75 8.49 -21.15
CA GLN A 119 -12.57 9.16 -20.13
C GLN A 119 -11.80 9.52 -18.86
N LEU A 120 -10.50 9.19 -18.80
CA LEU A 120 -9.66 9.50 -17.66
C LEU A 120 -8.95 10.84 -17.86
N ASP A 121 -8.77 11.60 -16.79
CA ASP A 121 -7.85 12.74 -16.78
C ASP A 121 -6.45 12.32 -16.32
N ALA A 122 -6.38 11.34 -15.41
CA ALA A 122 -5.13 10.80 -14.92
C ALA A 122 -5.19 9.29 -14.66
N HIS A 123 -4.06 8.61 -14.88
CA HIS A 123 -3.87 7.21 -14.54
C HIS A 123 -2.54 7.03 -13.81
N TRP A 124 -2.59 6.75 -12.51
CA TRP A 124 -1.39 6.59 -11.70
C TRP A 124 -1.11 5.12 -11.40
N LEU A 125 0.12 4.72 -11.66
CA LEU A 125 0.62 3.38 -11.43
C LEU A 125 1.45 3.37 -10.15
N ILE A 126 1.24 2.37 -9.29
CA ILE A 126 1.94 2.27 -8.00
C ILE A 126 2.62 0.90 -7.88
N GLY A 127 3.90 0.89 -7.55
CA GLY A 127 4.66 -0.33 -7.31
C GLY A 127 6.14 -0.24 -7.70
N ALA A 128 6.97 -1.03 -7.02
CA ALA A 128 8.42 -1.07 -7.19
C ALA A 128 8.88 -1.40 -8.63
N ASP A 129 8.12 -2.24 -9.33
CA ASP A 129 8.43 -2.74 -10.67
C ASP A 129 8.27 -1.69 -11.79
N LEU A 130 7.90 -0.46 -11.42
CA LEU A 130 7.57 0.63 -12.34
C LEU A 130 8.67 1.68 -12.51
N LEU A 131 9.77 1.57 -11.76
CA LEU A 131 10.85 2.56 -11.78
C LEU A 131 11.73 2.47 -13.05
N GLY A 132 11.54 1.44 -13.87
CA GLY A 132 12.15 1.32 -15.19
C GLY A 132 11.41 2.07 -16.30
N ALA A 133 11.86 1.84 -17.54
CA ALA A 133 11.22 2.37 -18.74
C ALA A 133 9.77 1.87 -18.89
N PRO A 134 8.87 2.66 -19.53
CA PRO A 134 7.53 2.19 -19.87
C PRO A 134 7.58 0.90 -20.69
N GLY A 135 6.67 -0.03 -20.41
CA GLY A 135 6.38 -1.12 -21.34
C GLY A 135 5.60 -0.63 -22.56
N CYS A 136 5.58 -1.43 -23.63
CA CYS A 136 4.94 -1.07 -24.91
C CYS A 136 3.47 -0.68 -24.78
N ARG A 137 2.72 -1.35 -23.88
CA ARG A 137 1.30 -1.01 -23.63
C ARG A 137 1.12 0.39 -23.07
N GLU A 138 2.01 0.81 -22.18
CA GLU A 138 1.97 2.17 -21.65
C GLU A 138 2.41 3.16 -22.72
N CYS A 139 3.48 2.89 -23.46
CA CYS A 139 3.91 3.75 -24.58
C CYS A 139 2.77 4.00 -25.56
N LEU A 140 2.10 2.93 -26.00
CA LEU A 140 0.98 3.01 -26.93
C LEU A 140 -0.20 3.80 -26.34
N ALA A 141 -0.54 3.56 -25.08
CA ALA A 141 -1.63 4.28 -24.42
C ALA A 141 -1.32 5.79 -24.29
N ARG A 142 -0.08 6.15 -23.93
CA ARG A 142 0.36 7.55 -23.82
C ARG A 142 0.39 8.26 -25.17
N TRP A 143 0.85 7.57 -26.21
CA TRP A 143 0.82 8.09 -27.57
C TRP A 143 -0.63 8.32 -28.05
N ARG A 144 -1.54 7.37 -27.79
CA ARG A 144 -2.94 7.45 -28.24
C ARG A 144 -3.79 8.43 -27.42
N TYR A 145 -3.44 8.65 -26.16
CA TYR A 145 -4.18 9.47 -25.20
C TYR A 145 -3.25 10.46 -24.47
N PRO A 146 -2.64 11.43 -25.20
CA PRO A 146 -1.61 12.31 -24.65
C PRO A 146 -2.13 13.27 -23.56
N ARG A 147 -3.45 13.47 -23.48
CA ARG A 147 -4.09 14.32 -22.45
C ARG A 147 -4.18 13.63 -21.09
N VAL A 148 -4.05 12.30 -21.03
CA VAL A 148 -4.15 11.55 -19.77
C VAL A 148 -2.83 11.64 -19.03
N GLY A 149 -2.85 12.22 -17.84
CA GLY A 149 -1.69 12.31 -16.96
C GLY A 149 -1.28 10.95 -16.41
N VAL A 150 -0.39 10.24 -17.10
CA VAL A 150 0.16 8.96 -16.63
C VAL A 150 1.37 9.20 -15.73
N ARG A 151 1.28 8.79 -14.46
CA ARG A 151 2.37 8.92 -13.47
C ARG A 151 2.69 7.57 -12.85
N ARG A 152 3.95 7.39 -12.43
CA ARG A 152 4.42 6.20 -11.73
C ARG A 152 4.98 6.59 -10.38
N PHE A 153 4.60 5.82 -9.36
CA PHE A 153 5.05 5.98 -7.99
C PHE A 153 5.55 4.63 -7.48
N ALA A 154 6.62 4.63 -6.70
CA ALA A 154 7.17 3.42 -6.11
C ALA A 154 6.22 2.88 -5.05
N THR A 155 5.90 3.70 -4.05
CA THR A 155 5.01 3.36 -2.95
C THR A 155 4.52 4.63 -2.25
N LEU A 156 3.46 4.50 -1.46
CA LEU A 156 2.86 5.59 -0.69
C LEU A 156 2.73 5.15 0.77
N PHE A 157 3.22 5.96 1.70
CA PHE A 157 3.03 5.78 3.14
C PHE A 157 3.14 7.12 3.86
N ALA A 158 2.51 7.23 5.02
CA ALA A 158 2.64 8.42 5.87
C ALA A 158 4.08 8.56 6.35
N PRO A 159 4.62 9.79 6.49
CA PRO A 159 5.90 10.00 7.15
C PRO A 159 5.97 9.23 8.49
N PRO A 160 7.09 8.56 8.79
CA PRO A 160 7.24 7.84 10.05
C PRO A 160 6.96 8.74 11.25
N ALA A 161 6.17 8.24 12.21
CA ALA A 161 6.00 8.88 13.51
C ALA A 161 7.31 8.84 14.32
N GLU A 162 7.35 9.53 15.46
CA GLU A 162 8.48 9.43 16.37
C GLU A 162 8.62 8.01 16.93
N LEU A 163 9.84 7.46 16.83
CA LEU A 163 10.10 6.08 17.21
C LEU A 163 10.20 5.89 18.74
N ALA A 164 10.75 6.85 19.48
CA ALA A 164 11.02 6.69 20.91
C ALA A 164 9.76 6.41 21.76
N PRO A 165 8.63 7.13 21.58
CA PRO A 165 7.38 6.81 22.28
C PRO A 165 6.84 5.42 21.95
N LEU A 166 7.02 4.97 20.70
CA LEU A 166 6.58 3.65 20.26
C LEU A 166 7.43 2.54 20.88
N ARG A 167 8.75 2.72 20.96
CA ARG A 167 9.64 1.76 21.64
C ARG A 167 9.31 1.65 23.11
N ALA A 168 9.01 2.77 23.78
CA ALA A 168 8.55 2.76 25.17
C ALA A 168 7.21 2.03 25.32
N ARG A 169 6.23 2.33 24.45
CA ARG A 169 4.90 1.66 24.45
C ARG A 169 5.00 0.15 24.35
N PHE A 170 5.95 -0.36 23.57
CA PHE A 170 6.14 -1.79 23.36
C PHE A 170 7.26 -2.41 24.20
N GLY A 171 7.85 -1.68 25.15
CA GLY A 171 8.93 -2.20 25.99
C GLY A 171 10.18 -2.63 25.22
N LEU A 172 10.45 -2.02 24.05
CA LEU A 172 11.57 -2.37 23.18
C LEU A 172 12.90 -1.72 23.62
N ALA A 173 12.85 -0.72 24.52
CA ALA A 173 14.00 0.07 24.99
C ALA A 173 14.97 0.39 23.82
N ASP A 174 16.29 0.22 24.02
CA ASP A 174 17.29 0.32 22.95
C ASP A 174 17.61 -0.99 22.24
N ALA A 175 16.96 -2.09 22.61
CA ALA A 175 17.24 -3.40 22.06
C ALA A 175 16.92 -3.48 20.56
N PRO A 176 17.74 -4.20 19.76
CA PRO A 176 17.38 -4.52 18.39
C PRO A 176 16.12 -5.38 18.39
N TYR A 177 15.21 -5.11 17.44
CA TYR A 177 13.94 -5.82 17.36
C TYR A 177 13.56 -6.18 15.93
N ALA A 178 12.71 -7.19 15.80
CA ALA A 178 12.07 -7.58 14.56
C ALA A 178 10.62 -7.10 14.49
N VAL A 179 10.14 -6.83 13.28
CA VAL A 179 8.72 -6.61 13.00
C VAL A 179 8.21 -7.72 12.09
N VAL A 180 7.13 -8.37 12.48
CA VAL A 180 6.47 -9.42 11.70
C VAL A 180 5.07 -8.96 11.32
N CYS A 181 4.79 -8.89 10.01
CA CYS A 181 3.49 -8.43 9.52
C CYS A 181 3.16 -9.03 8.15
N THR A 182 1.91 -9.46 7.96
CA THR A 182 1.41 -9.96 6.66
C THR A 182 1.02 -8.85 5.70
N GLY A 183 0.98 -7.59 6.18
CA GLY A 183 0.39 -6.48 5.46
C GLY A 183 -1.14 -6.54 5.44
N GLY A 184 -1.76 -5.76 4.56
CA GLY A 184 -3.21 -5.72 4.42
C GLY A 184 -3.80 -6.94 3.71
N GLY A 185 -4.94 -7.43 4.20
CA GLY A 185 -5.77 -8.46 3.55
C GLY A 185 -5.73 -9.78 4.30
N GLU A 186 -6.90 -10.39 4.46
CA GLU A 186 -7.05 -11.67 5.14
C GLU A 186 -6.66 -12.80 4.20
N HIS A 187 -5.71 -13.62 4.63
CA HIS A 187 -5.26 -14.80 3.91
C HIS A 187 -5.34 -16.00 4.86
N ALA A 188 -6.00 -17.07 4.42
CA ALA A 188 -6.16 -18.27 5.23
C ALA A 188 -4.81 -18.79 5.74
N GLY A 189 -4.71 -19.03 7.05
CA GLY A 189 -3.50 -19.54 7.70
C GLY A 189 -2.33 -18.55 7.83
N ALA A 190 -2.39 -17.35 7.21
CA ALA A 190 -1.28 -16.41 7.22
C ALA A 190 -0.99 -15.85 8.62
N ALA A 191 -2.02 -15.48 9.37
CA ALA A 191 -1.88 -14.96 10.73
C ALA A 191 -1.23 -16.00 11.65
N ALA A 192 -1.67 -17.25 11.59
CA ALA A 192 -1.08 -18.34 12.38
C ALA A 192 0.39 -18.58 11.99
N ARG A 193 0.70 -18.63 10.69
CA ARG A 193 2.06 -18.82 10.19
C ARG A 193 3.01 -17.71 10.65
N PHE A 194 2.66 -16.46 10.40
CA PHE A 194 3.51 -15.32 10.77
C PHE A 194 3.55 -15.11 12.29
N GLY A 195 2.47 -15.39 13.02
CA GLY A 195 2.47 -15.41 14.49
C GLY A 195 3.45 -16.44 15.06
N ALA A 196 3.52 -17.64 14.46
CA ALA A 196 4.50 -18.66 14.82
C ALA A 196 5.95 -18.22 14.53
N VAL A 197 6.19 -17.52 13.41
CA VAL A 197 7.50 -16.90 13.11
C VAL A 197 7.88 -15.90 14.18
N ALA A 198 6.95 -15.02 14.57
CA ALA A 198 7.19 -14.00 15.58
C ALA A 198 7.55 -14.63 16.94
N ALA A 199 6.80 -15.66 17.36
CA ALA A 199 7.08 -16.38 18.60
C ALA A 199 8.41 -17.14 18.57
N ALA A 200 8.82 -17.69 17.41
CA ALA A 200 10.13 -18.33 17.27
C ALA A 200 11.28 -17.31 17.40
N LEU A 201 11.20 -16.17 16.72
CA LEU A 201 12.19 -15.09 16.83
C LEU A 201 12.32 -14.56 18.26
N ALA A 202 11.20 -14.38 18.95
CA ALA A 202 11.17 -13.90 20.33
C ALA A 202 11.80 -14.91 21.31
N ARG A 203 11.54 -16.20 21.16
CA ARG A 203 12.15 -17.26 21.99
C ARG A 203 13.67 -17.36 21.80
N ASP A 204 14.15 -17.04 20.60
CA ASP A 204 15.57 -17.00 20.26
C ASP A 204 16.26 -15.70 20.74
N GLY A 205 15.57 -14.85 21.51
CA GLY A 205 16.14 -13.67 22.16
C GLY A 205 16.09 -12.37 21.36
N LEU A 206 15.48 -12.36 20.16
CA LEU A 206 15.26 -11.13 19.41
C LEU A 206 13.89 -10.55 19.78
N ALA A 207 13.85 -9.37 20.42
CA ALA A 207 12.59 -8.69 20.71
C ALA A 207 11.75 -8.58 19.42
N THR A 208 10.50 -9.05 19.45
CA THR A 208 9.73 -9.22 18.21
C THR A 208 8.31 -8.71 18.38
N LEU A 209 7.93 -7.80 17.48
CA LEU A 209 6.58 -7.23 17.38
C LEU A 209 5.80 -7.92 16.26
N ALA A 210 4.68 -8.55 16.59
CA ALA A 210 3.72 -9.10 15.65
C ALA A 210 2.55 -8.12 15.46
N VAL A 211 2.41 -7.56 14.27
CA VAL A 211 1.43 -6.49 14.00
C VAL A 211 0.22 -7.04 13.26
N ALA A 212 -0.98 -6.75 13.78
CA ALA A 212 -2.27 -7.18 13.23
C ALA A 212 -2.43 -8.71 13.14
N MET A 213 -1.83 -9.43 14.08
CA MET A 213 -1.95 -10.88 14.20
C MET A 213 -1.67 -11.34 15.63
N PRO A 214 -2.26 -12.47 16.06
CA PRO A 214 -1.89 -13.10 17.31
C PRO A 214 -0.47 -13.68 17.23
N ALA A 215 0.27 -13.59 18.32
CA ALA A 215 1.54 -14.28 18.51
C ALA A 215 1.69 -14.67 19.99
N PRO A 216 2.06 -15.93 20.29
CA PRO A 216 2.35 -16.33 21.66
C PRO A 216 3.52 -15.55 22.29
N PRO A 217 3.49 -15.28 23.62
CA PRO A 217 4.64 -14.79 24.34
C PRO A 217 5.88 -15.69 24.14
N PRO A 218 7.10 -15.12 24.13
CA PRO A 218 7.43 -13.74 24.51
C PRO A 218 7.31 -12.71 23.37
N ALA A 219 6.72 -13.05 22.22
CA ALA A 219 6.45 -12.06 21.17
C ALA A 219 5.40 -11.03 21.65
N ILE A 220 5.55 -9.79 21.20
CA ILE A 220 4.62 -8.70 21.50
C ILE A 220 3.60 -8.65 20.37
N ALA A 221 2.38 -9.12 20.63
CA ALA A 221 1.28 -9.02 19.67
C ALA A 221 0.56 -7.67 19.84
N THR A 222 0.30 -6.97 18.74
CA THR A 222 -0.45 -5.71 18.72
C THR A 222 -1.53 -5.73 17.64
N PRO A 223 -2.68 -5.06 17.85
CA PRO A 223 -3.63 -4.77 16.79
C PRO A 223 -2.99 -4.01 15.62
N ALA A 224 -3.77 -3.81 14.55
CA ALA A 224 -3.36 -2.94 13.46
C ALA A 224 -3.00 -1.54 13.98
N LEU A 225 -1.88 -1.00 13.49
CA LEU A 225 -1.36 0.30 13.90
C LEU A 225 -1.69 1.38 12.87
N PRO A 226 -1.79 2.65 13.29
CA PRO A 226 -1.74 3.78 12.37
C PRO A 226 -0.53 3.67 11.45
N ASN A 227 -0.68 4.06 10.18
CA ASN A 227 0.35 3.84 9.18
C ASN A 227 1.69 4.50 9.55
N ALA A 228 1.66 5.75 10.04
CA ALA A 228 2.86 6.47 10.48
C ALA A 228 3.62 5.72 11.61
N GLU A 229 2.91 5.12 12.56
CA GLU A 229 3.52 4.33 13.64
C GLU A 229 4.14 3.03 13.11
N LEU A 230 3.44 2.32 12.22
CA LEU A 230 3.99 1.12 11.58
C LEU A 230 5.25 1.44 10.77
N MET A 231 5.27 2.57 10.05
CA MET A 231 6.43 3.01 9.29
C MET A 231 7.61 3.34 10.21
N ALA A 232 7.37 4.00 11.35
CA ALA A 232 8.41 4.26 12.35
C ALA A 232 9.02 2.97 12.90
N LEU A 233 8.17 2.01 13.28
CA LEU A 233 8.62 0.72 13.79
C LEU A 233 9.40 -0.08 12.74
N LEU A 234 8.98 -0.04 11.47
CA LEU A 234 9.73 -0.67 10.38
C LEU A 234 11.07 0.02 10.15
N ALA A 235 11.11 1.36 10.11
CA ALA A 235 12.34 2.12 9.89
C ALA A 235 13.39 1.83 10.99
N GLY A 236 12.95 1.67 12.24
CA GLY A 236 13.81 1.32 13.36
C GLY A 236 14.11 -0.18 13.51
N ALA A 237 13.43 -1.05 12.76
CA ALA A 237 13.56 -2.49 12.92
C ALA A 237 14.94 -2.98 12.43
N ARG A 238 15.48 -3.94 13.17
CA ARG A 238 16.71 -4.64 12.78
C ARG A 238 16.49 -5.49 11.53
N VAL A 239 15.35 -6.17 11.49
CA VAL A 239 14.86 -6.98 10.37
C VAL A 239 13.34 -6.96 10.39
N ALA A 240 12.71 -7.10 9.22
CA ALA A 240 11.27 -7.35 9.14
C ALA A 240 10.97 -8.65 8.40
N VAL A 241 9.92 -9.36 8.83
CA VAL A 241 9.36 -10.51 8.12
C VAL A 241 8.02 -10.10 7.53
N LEU A 242 7.97 -9.99 6.20
CA LEU A 242 6.83 -9.43 5.49
C LEU A 242 6.31 -10.36 4.41
N ALA A 243 5.01 -10.29 4.14
CA ALA A 243 4.46 -10.85 2.91
C ALA A 243 4.86 -9.99 1.69
N GLY A 244 4.58 -10.44 0.47
CA GLY A 244 4.98 -9.73 -0.75
C GLY A 244 4.06 -8.58 -1.18
N GLY A 245 3.30 -7.99 -0.26
CA GLY A 245 2.33 -6.91 -0.52
C GLY A 245 2.96 -5.52 -0.73
N SER A 246 2.17 -4.45 -0.61
CA SER A 246 2.68 -3.07 -0.66
C SER A 246 3.60 -2.75 0.53
N LEU A 247 3.32 -3.33 1.70
CA LEU A 247 4.10 -3.13 2.92
C LEU A 247 5.57 -3.52 2.73
N LEU A 248 5.86 -4.56 1.94
CA LEU A 248 7.23 -4.92 1.57
C LEU A 248 7.94 -3.76 0.89
N VAL A 249 7.30 -3.13 -0.11
CA VAL A 249 7.91 -2.01 -0.84
C VAL A 249 8.08 -0.77 0.07
N GLN A 250 7.13 -0.55 0.99
CA GLN A 250 7.23 0.52 1.99
C GLN A 250 8.45 0.31 2.91
N ALA A 251 8.64 -0.90 3.44
CA ALA A 251 9.78 -1.24 4.29
C ALA A 251 11.12 -1.10 3.55
N LEU A 252 11.19 -1.53 2.29
CA LEU A 252 12.39 -1.36 1.48
C LEU A 252 12.71 0.12 1.20
N ALA A 253 11.70 0.95 0.95
CA ALA A 253 11.86 2.40 0.79
C ALA A 253 12.33 3.09 2.10
N LEU A 254 12.06 2.50 3.26
CA LEU A 254 12.57 2.94 4.56
C LEU A 254 14.00 2.42 4.85
N GLY A 255 14.56 1.57 3.99
CA GLY A 255 15.86 0.92 4.24
C GLY A 255 15.81 -0.19 5.29
N THR A 256 14.62 -0.73 5.58
CA THR A 256 14.46 -1.88 6.47
C THR A 256 14.93 -3.15 5.75
N PRO A 257 15.86 -3.94 6.32
CA PRO A 257 16.21 -5.26 5.81
C PRO A 257 15.04 -6.23 5.98
N VAL A 258 14.67 -6.96 4.92
CA VAL A 258 13.45 -7.80 4.92
C VAL A 258 13.76 -9.25 4.56
N VAL A 259 13.12 -10.16 5.30
CA VAL A 259 12.84 -11.54 4.86
C VAL A 259 11.41 -11.60 4.34
N ALA A 260 11.24 -11.89 3.05
CA ALA A 260 9.94 -11.97 2.40
C ALA A 260 9.44 -13.41 2.31
N SER A 261 8.19 -13.62 2.73
CA SER A 261 7.46 -14.89 2.56
C SER A 261 6.11 -14.62 1.89
N PRO A 262 6.00 -14.74 0.55
CA PRO A 262 4.78 -14.40 -0.17
C PRO A 262 3.59 -15.28 0.22
N LEU A 263 2.38 -14.73 0.12
CA LEU A 263 1.11 -15.42 0.40
C LEU A 263 0.30 -15.77 -0.85
N GLN A 264 0.63 -15.15 -1.99
CA GLN A 264 -0.10 -15.30 -3.25
C GLN A 264 0.86 -15.26 -4.44
N ALA A 265 0.43 -15.79 -5.59
CA ALA A 265 1.24 -15.83 -6.81
C ALA A 265 1.71 -14.44 -7.28
N GLU A 266 0.83 -13.42 -7.21
CA GLU A 266 1.21 -12.03 -7.56
C GLU A 266 2.30 -11.49 -6.62
N GLN A 267 2.20 -11.80 -5.33
CA GLN A 267 3.22 -11.44 -4.34
C GLN A 267 4.54 -12.17 -4.62
N ALA A 268 4.49 -13.46 -4.96
CA ALA A 268 5.67 -14.26 -5.26
C ALA A 268 6.43 -13.74 -6.50
N ALA A 269 5.72 -13.25 -7.52
CA ALA A 269 6.36 -12.61 -8.67
C ALA A 269 7.14 -11.35 -8.26
N ARG A 270 6.55 -10.48 -7.44
CA ARG A 270 7.21 -9.28 -6.91
C ARG A 270 8.41 -9.62 -6.03
N VAL A 271 8.25 -10.56 -5.11
CA VAL A 271 9.31 -11.01 -4.20
C VAL A 271 10.49 -11.57 -4.99
N ARG A 272 10.27 -12.41 -6.00
CA ARG A 272 11.33 -12.93 -6.86
C ARG A 272 12.07 -11.83 -7.63
N TRP A 273 11.36 -10.82 -8.13
CA TRP A 273 11.99 -9.68 -8.79
C TRP A 273 12.88 -8.88 -7.83
N LEU A 274 12.38 -8.56 -6.63
CA LEU A 274 13.16 -7.86 -5.59
C LEU A 274 14.37 -8.67 -5.13
N ALA A 275 14.22 -9.99 -5.02
CA ALA A 275 15.30 -10.89 -4.60
C ALA A 275 16.41 -11.00 -5.65
N ARG A 276 16.05 -11.08 -6.93
CA ARG A 276 17.03 -11.04 -8.04
C ARG A 276 17.80 -9.72 -8.08
N ALA A 277 17.16 -8.63 -7.68
CA ALA A 277 17.82 -7.34 -7.51
C ALA A 277 18.65 -7.25 -6.20
N GLY A 278 18.70 -8.30 -5.38
CA GLY A 278 19.42 -8.32 -4.11
C GLY A 278 18.82 -7.41 -3.04
N ALA A 279 17.56 -6.98 -3.18
CA ALA A 279 16.91 -6.03 -2.26
C ALA A 279 16.17 -6.73 -1.10
N VAL A 280 15.90 -8.03 -1.20
CA VAL A 280 15.20 -8.81 -0.17
C VAL A 280 15.74 -10.23 -0.10
N GLN A 281 15.74 -10.82 1.10
CA GLN A 281 15.97 -12.25 1.26
C GLN A 281 14.63 -13.01 1.19
N VAL A 282 14.57 -14.09 0.42
CA VAL A 282 13.34 -14.89 0.28
C VAL A 282 13.37 -16.07 1.23
N ALA A 283 12.24 -16.35 1.87
CA ALA A 283 12.00 -17.60 2.59
C ALA A 283 10.78 -18.30 1.96
N ASP A 284 11.05 -19.14 0.95
CA ASP A 284 10.04 -19.82 0.13
C ASP A 284 9.43 -21.07 0.79
N ALA A 285 9.95 -21.52 1.93
CA ALA A 285 9.61 -22.83 2.49
C ALA A 285 8.23 -22.93 3.15
N GLY A 286 7.49 -21.84 3.36
CA GLY A 286 6.19 -21.86 4.07
C GLY A 286 6.26 -22.26 5.56
N GLU A 287 7.32 -22.94 5.98
CA GLU A 287 7.59 -23.37 7.35
C GLU A 287 8.00 -22.20 8.24
N PRO A 288 7.28 -21.93 9.35
CA PRO A 288 7.60 -20.84 10.27
C PRO A 288 9.04 -20.88 10.79
N ALA A 289 9.56 -22.06 11.11
CA ALA A 289 10.91 -22.23 11.65
C ALA A 289 11.99 -21.76 10.66
N ALA A 290 11.85 -22.11 9.38
CA ALA A 290 12.80 -21.72 8.33
C ALA A 290 12.77 -20.20 8.09
N ILE A 291 11.58 -19.59 8.12
CA ILE A 291 11.42 -18.13 7.99
C ILE A 291 12.07 -17.42 9.19
N ALA A 292 11.84 -17.92 10.42
CA ALA A 292 12.44 -17.38 11.64
C ALA A 292 13.97 -17.52 11.62
N GLU A 293 14.50 -18.66 11.21
CA GLU A 293 15.95 -18.87 11.08
C GLU A 293 16.57 -17.89 10.06
N ALA A 294 15.94 -17.72 8.90
CA ALA A 294 16.39 -16.75 7.89
C ALA A 294 16.42 -15.33 8.45
N ALA A 295 15.38 -14.92 9.18
CA ALA A 295 15.30 -13.60 9.79
C ALA A 295 16.32 -13.41 10.92
N ARG A 296 16.56 -14.44 11.75
CA ARG A 296 17.59 -14.43 12.79
C ARG A 296 18.99 -14.29 12.19
N LYS A 297 19.32 -15.08 11.17
CA LYS A 297 20.60 -14.98 10.45
C LYS A 297 20.80 -13.57 9.89
N LEU A 298 19.77 -13.01 9.24
CA LEU A 298 19.83 -11.65 8.71
C LEU A 298 19.98 -10.59 9.82
N ALA A 299 19.28 -10.75 10.96
CA ALA A 299 19.39 -9.83 12.09
C ALA A 299 20.79 -9.78 12.71
N GLY A 300 21.53 -10.90 12.65
CA GLY A 300 22.91 -11.02 13.12
C GLY A 300 24.00 -10.65 12.10
N ASP A 301 23.69 -10.54 10.81
CA ASP A 301 24.67 -10.26 9.75
C ASP A 301 24.58 -8.82 9.25
N ASP A 302 25.47 -7.97 9.75
CA ASP A 302 25.54 -6.54 9.42
C ASP A 302 25.85 -6.28 7.96
N ALA A 303 26.75 -7.08 7.39
CA ALA A 303 27.14 -6.96 6.00
C ALA A 303 25.99 -7.37 5.07
N ALA A 304 25.23 -8.43 5.39
CA ALA A 304 24.06 -8.82 4.61
C ALA A 304 22.98 -7.74 4.62
N ARG A 305 22.69 -7.16 5.79
CA ARG A 305 21.68 -6.09 5.87
C ARG A 305 22.10 -4.85 5.08
N GLU A 306 23.37 -4.46 5.14
CA GLU A 306 23.85 -3.32 4.37
C GLU A 306 23.86 -3.57 2.86
N ARG A 307 24.13 -4.81 2.43
CA ARG A 307 23.96 -5.22 1.02
C ARG A 307 22.50 -5.08 0.59
N LEU A 308 21.54 -5.59 1.36
CA LEU A 308 20.11 -5.48 1.03
C LEU A 308 19.67 -4.02 0.95
N ARG A 309 20.09 -3.17 1.90
CA ARG A 309 19.78 -1.72 1.88
C ARG A 309 20.35 -1.02 0.67
N SER A 310 21.61 -1.30 0.33
CA SER A 310 22.28 -0.69 -0.82
C SER A 310 21.59 -1.09 -2.12
N SER A 311 21.22 -2.35 -2.28
CA SER A 311 20.42 -2.82 -3.41
C SER A 311 19.04 -2.18 -3.47
N ALA A 312 18.34 -2.07 -2.35
CA ALA A 312 17.03 -1.40 -2.29
C ALA A 312 17.12 0.09 -2.66
N ARG A 313 18.18 0.79 -2.22
CA ARG A 313 18.47 2.17 -2.63
C ARG A 313 18.78 2.28 -4.11
N ALA A 314 19.56 1.34 -4.67
CA ALA A 314 19.89 1.32 -6.10
C ALA A 314 18.66 1.11 -7.00
N LEU A 315 17.60 0.49 -6.48
CA LEU A 315 16.30 0.40 -7.17
C LEU A 315 15.54 1.73 -7.21
N GLY A 316 15.94 2.75 -6.43
CA GLY A 316 15.26 4.05 -6.37
C GLY A 316 13.91 4.02 -5.64
N LEU A 317 13.69 3.04 -4.76
CA LEU A 317 12.46 2.93 -3.98
C LEU A 317 12.36 4.10 -3.00
N ARG A 318 11.26 4.85 -3.07
CA ARG A 318 11.04 6.04 -2.23
C ARG A 318 9.57 6.18 -1.84
N ASN A 319 9.32 6.98 -0.81
CA ASN A 319 7.97 7.43 -0.49
C ASN A 319 7.55 8.53 -1.47
N ASP A 320 6.54 8.26 -2.29
CA ASP A 320 6.02 9.24 -3.24
C ASP A 320 4.72 9.90 -2.75
N LEU A 321 4.33 9.75 -1.47
CA LEU A 321 3.08 10.32 -0.95
C LEU A 321 3.01 11.83 -1.18
N ASP A 322 4.10 12.56 -0.92
CA ASP A 322 4.10 14.02 -1.08
C ASP A 322 3.91 14.46 -2.52
N ALA A 323 4.60 13.79 -3.45
CA ALA A 323 4.49 14.05 -4.88
C ALA A 323 3.11 13.65 -5.43
N ALA A 324 2.55 12.54 -4.95
CA ALA A 324 1.20 12.11 -5.31
C ALA A 324 0.15 13.08 -4.79
N THR A 325 0.27 13.57 -3.54
CA THR A 325 -0.63 14.56 -2.95
C THR A 325 -0.57 15.90 -3.68
N ALA A 326 0.62 16.39 -4.03
CA ALA A 326 0.76 17.61 -4.82
C ALA A 326 0.15 17.46 -6.23
N ALA A 327 0.37 16.32 -6.88
CA ALA A 327 -0.26 16.02 -8.17
C ALA A 327 -1.79 15.88 -8.06
N LEU A 328 -2.30 15.42 -6.91
CA LEU A 328 -3.73 15.26 -6.65
C LEU A 328 -4.39 16.62 -6.50
N ALA A 329 -3.75 17.51 -5.72
CA ALA A 329 -4.17 18.89 -5.53
C ALA A 329 -4.24 19.64 -6.87
N ALA A 330 -3.18 19.58 -7.68
CA ALA A 330 -3.14 20.19 -9.01
C ALA A 330 -4.23 19.62 -9.94
N LEU A 331 -4.47 18.30 -9.88
CA LEU A 331 -5.54 17.67 -10.64
C LEU A 331 -6.91 18.14 -10.15
N ALA A 332 -7.11 18.33 -8.86
CA ALA A 332 -8.36 18.84 -8.31
C ALA A 332 -8.56 20.35 -8.55
N GLY A 333 -7.53 21.08 -8.97
CA GLY A 333 -7.58 22.53 -9.20
C GLY A 333 -7.22 23.37 -7.98
N LEU A 334 -6.54 22.78 -7.00
CA LEU A 334 -5.93 23.49 -5.88
C LEU A 334 -4.53 23.94 -6.29
N GLY A 335 -4.27 25.24 -6.18
CA GLY A 335 -3.00 25.90 -6.48
C GLY A 335 -2.61 26.84 -5.36
#